data_AF-A0A0Q7HSF9-F1
#
_entry.id   AF-A0A0Q7HSF9-F1
#
_cell.length_a   1.000
_cell.length_b   1.000
_cell.length_c   1.000
_cell.angle_alpha   90.00
_cell.angle_beta   90.00
_cell.angle_gamma   90.00
#
_symmetry.space_group_name_H-M   'P 1'
#
loop_
_entity.id
_entity.type
_entity.pdbx_description
1 polymer ?
#
loop_
_entity_poly.entity_id
_entity_poly.type
_entity_poly.pdbx_seq_one_letter_code
_entity_poly.pdbx_strand_id
1 'polypeptide(L)'
;MSTFPTALPTTLPFRRSLFSTLAIGTLALAGCGGGGGSSAPAFFPTTPSSPTAAAPAPAPAPAPAPAQPADPAPSVPPGRWTVGDLHIHTMQSDDTQQISTLDQVLAKAFDQFGLDWAALSDHLRLSSYDNDGNKLAAQIPLSEGMAKYQVPRIKALQASGKYADKTIFAAFEWDMPSHDHGNVGILTDNPMSDAALKAANQFEYLFTNRAPALFPPADVAAWGPKAGTGYNTHAETLAAIAWLKKNYPDTSYLQINHPSRNPGKYTIAQLREMNDLAPNIVFSLEGMVGNQMEPDRGGYNSAYIAANLPSRTYGGVDYLVAKLGGTWDALLSEGRRIWNVADSDYHFTVSQGQYSSGYAPGEYARNHLWGDIKDPKSLLAAMRSGKLFAVNGGLIDALDFKVQGAKGTGEMGSELGANSGEDLKITIRFKSPERNNFEYQLGSGRFANVKPVVDHIDLIAGDVTGPELPGTPGYSRDTNPSTRVLKRFTRADWKLDADGYFTVSYTVKAANNQYFRLRGTNLGTDVPNETTGGEPLPDAQTTGTDNVARFNAINARNYSDLWFYSNPVFVKVAAQ
;
A
#
# COMPACT_ATOMS: atom_id res chain seq x y z
N MET A 1 56.21 -37.13 -15.67
CA MET A 1 56.03 -38.30 -16.54
C MET A 1 54.59 -38.34 -16.99
N SER A 2 54.38 -38.25 -18.31
CA SER A 2 53.15 -38.54 -19.09
C SER A 2 51.88 -37.73 -18.79
N THR A 3 51.05 -37.24 -19.72
CA THR A 3 51.00 -36.98 -21.18
C THR A 3 49.64 -36.26 -21.36
N PHE A 4 49.57 -35.13 -22.07
CA PHE A 4 48.32 -34.61 -22.71
C PHE A 4 48.01 -35.48 -23.96
N PRO A 5 46.88 -35.37 -24.73
CA PRO A 5 45.86 -34.30 -24.89
C PRO A 5 44.40 -34.87 -24.93
N THR A 6 43.28 -34.15 -25.18
CA THR A 6 42.74 -33.68 -26.49
C THR A 6 41.39 -32.97 -26.32
N ALA A 7 41.09 -32.05 -27.24
CA ALA A 7 39.90 -31.21 -27.31
C ALA A 7 38.90 -31.63 -28.41
N LEU A 8 37.62 -31.31 -28.19
CA LEU A 8 36.51 -30.97 -29.14
C LEU A 8 36.00 -32.10 -30.10
N PRO A 9 34.81 -32.02 -30.76
CA PRO A 9 33.93 -30.85 -31.00
C PRO A 9 32.38 -31.09 -31.02
N THR A 10 31.66 -30.06 -31.49
CA THR A 10 30.41 -30.05 -32.32
C THR A 10 29.01 -30.05 -31.68
N THR A 11 28.38 -28.87 -31.84
CA THR A 11 26.99 -28.57 -32.17
C THR A 11 26.30 -29.58 -33.12
N LEU A 12 24.98 -29.76 -32.99
CA LEU A 12 23.98 -29.59 -34.08
C LEU A 12 22.54 -29.53 -33.49
N PRO A 13 21.57 -28.95 -34.24
CA PRO A 13 20.24 -28.50 -33.80
C PRO A 13 19.15 -29.52 -34.19
N PHE A 14 17.87 -29.07 -34.19
CA PHE A 14 16.63 -29.62 -34.79
C PHE A 14 15.53 -29.75 -33.72
N ARG A 15 14.23 -29.52 -33.97
CA ARG A 15 13.46 -28.98 -35.08
C ARG A 15 12.06 -28.66 -34.54
N ARG A 16 11.40 -27.70 -35.19
CA ARG A 16 9.94 -27.48 -35.15
C ARG A 16 9.17 -28.73 -35.61
N SER A 17 7.99 -28.96 -35.04
CA SER A 17 6.89 -29.68 -35.70
C SER A 17 5.54 -29.10 -35.29
N LEU A 18 4.88 -28.48 -36.27
CA LEU A 18 3.43 -28.28 -36.37
C LEU A 18 2.74 -29.64 -36.61
N PHE A 19 1.54 -29.82 -36.05
CA PHE A 19 0.37 -30.53 -36.63
C PHE A 19 -0.86 -30.02 -35.84
N SER A 20 -1.74 -29.19 -36.40
CA SER A 20 -2.87 -29.49 -37.29
C SER A 20 -4.02 -30.29 -36.64
N THR A 21 -5.06 -29.54 -36.25
CA THR A 21 -6.51 -29.75 -36.50
C THR A 21 -7.12 -31.15 -36.40
N LEU A 22 -8.14 -31.30 -35.54
CA LEU A 22 -9.40 -31.91 -35.94
C LEU A 22 -10.58 -31.29 -35.18
N ALA A 23 -11.54 -30.77 -35.95
CA ALA A 23 -12.85 -30.31 -35.51
C ALA A 23 -13.85 -31.48 -35.61
N ILE A 24 -14.75 -31.62 -34.64
CA ILE A 24 -16.04 -32.28 -34.81
C ILE A 24 -17.06 -31.43 -34.07
N GLY A 25 -17.99 -30.85 -34.83
CA GLY A 25 -19.21 -30.25 -34.31
C GLY A 25 -20.36 -31.25 -34.29
N THR A 26 -21.35 -30.96 -33.46
CA THR A 26 -22.73 -31.42 -33.63
C THR A 26 -23.68 -30.33 -33.19
N LEU A 27 -24.61 -30.04 -34.09
CA LEU A 27 -25.68 -29.04 -34.04
C LEU A 27 -27.00 -29.78 -34.23
N ALA A 28 -28.03 -29.47 -33.44
CA ALA A 28 -29.47 -29.46 -33.78
C ALA A 28 -30.27 -29.15 -32.50
N LEU A 29 -31.00 -28.02 -32.39
CA LEU A 29 -32.37 -27.74 -32.90
C LEU A 29 -33.41 -28.73 -32.33
N ALA A 30 -34.62 -28.38 -31.88
CA ALA A 30 -35.40 -27.15 -31.72
C ALA A 30 -36.65 -27.55 -30.89
N GLY A 31 -37.40 -26.59 -30.32
CA GLY A 31 -38.71 -26.91 -29.74
C GLY A 31 -39.45 -25.71 -29.16
N CYS A 32 -40.37 -25.15 -29.95
CA CYS A 32 -41.26 -24.03 -29.64
C CYS A 32 -42.40 -24.39 -28.66
N GLY A 33 -43.01 -23.35 -28.07
CA GLY A 33 -44.37 -23.34 -27.47
C GLY A 33 -44.34 -22.70 -26.08
N GLY A 34 -44.96 -21.56 -25.76
CA GLY A 34 -46.14 -20.91 -26.31
C GLY A 34 -47.36 -21.25 -25.45
N GLY A 35 -47.90 -20.27 -24.70
CA GLY A 35 -49.24 -20.36 -24.09
C GLY A 35 -49.32 -19.85 -22.64
N GLY A 36 -50.03 -18.73 -22.44
CA GLY A 36 -50.34 -18.17 -21.13
C GLY A 36 -51.54 -18.83 -20.45
N GLY A 37 -51.96 -18.27 -19.31
CA GLY A 37 -53.26 -18.57 -18.69
C GLY A 37 -53.24 -18.58 -17.17
N SER A 38 -53.80 -17.54 -16.60
CA SER A 38 -54.10 -17.32 -15.19
C SER A 38 -54.94 -18.44 -14.54
N SER A 39 -54.68 -18.75 -13.27
CA SER A 39 -55.73 -19.09 -12.29
C SER A 39 -55.17 -19.05 -10.85
N ALA A 40 -55.97 -18.47 -9.95
CA ALA A 40 -55.67 -18.18 -8.55
C ALA A 40 -56.03 -19.39 -7.63
N PRO A 41 -56.17 -19.23 -6.29
CA PRO A 41 -55.16 -19.55 -5.28
C PRO A 41 -55.56 -20.75 -4.39
N ALA A 42 -54.59 -21.33 -3.67
CA ALA A 42 -54.87 -22.34 -2.63
C ALA A 42 -54.43 -21.83 -1.25
N PHE A 43 -55.40 -21.82 -0.34
CA PHE A 43 -55.32 -21.42 1.06
C PHE A 43 -54.65 -22.52 1.91
N PHE A 44 -53.77 -22.12 2.84
CA PHE A 44 -53.41 -22.91 4.02
C PHE A 44 -53.73 -22.09 5.28
N PRO A 45 -54.34 -22.69 6.33
CA PRO A 45 -54.73 -21.96 7.53
C PRO A 45 -53.56 -21.85 8.51
N THR A 46 -53.26 -20.63 8.97
CA THR A 46 -52.36 -20.36 10.10
C THR A 46 -53.17 -19.94 11.32
N THR A 47 -52.80 -20.49 12.47
CA THR A 47 -53.35 -20.22 13.81
C THR A 47 -53.01 -18.79 14.28
N PRO A 48 -53.83 -18.18 15.17
CA PRO A 48 -53.66 -16.77 15.56
C PRO A 48 -52.67 -16.60 16.72
N SER A 49 -51.68 -15.73 16.55
CA SER A 49 -50.81 -15.22 17.63
C SER A 49 -51.25 -13.81 18.04
N SER A 50 -51.29 -13.58 19.35
CA SER A 50 -51.68 -12.35 20.06
C SER A 50 -50.84 -11.10 19.69
N PRO A 51 -51.37 -9.87 19.87
CA PRO A 51 -50.72 -8.65 19.39
C PRO A 51 -49.58 -8.22 20.33
N THR A 52 -48.41 -7.95 19.75
CA THR A 52 -47.28 -7.29 20.42
C THR A 52 -47.38 -5.78 20.19
N ALA A 53 -47.21 -5.01 21.26
CA ALA A 53 -47.24 -3.55 21.24
C ALA A 53 -46.07 -2.98 20.42
N ALA A 54 -46.36 -1.95 19.61
CA ALA A 54 -45.39 -1.26 18.77
C ALA A 54 -44.35 -0.49 19.62
N ALA A 55 -43.07 -0.69 19.31
CA ALA A 55 -41.98 0.12 19.86
C ALA A 55 -42.00 1.55 19.27
N PRO A 56 -41.62 2.58 20.05
CA PRO A 56 -41.58 3.96 19.57
C PRO A 56 -40.49 4.15 18.50
N ALA A 57 -40.79 4.99 17.50
CA ALA A 57 -39.90 5.29 16.39
C ALA A 57 -38.59 5.97 16.88
N PRO A 58 -37.43 5.63 16.28
CA PRO A 58 -36.17 6.29 16.61
C PRO A 58 -36.18 7.77 16.19
N ALA A 59 -35.49 8.60 16.97
CA ALA A 59 -35.35 10.03 16.70
C ALA A 59 -34.64 10.29 15.37
N PRO A 60 -35.02 11.35 14.62
CA PRO A 60 -34.38 11.69 13.35
C PRO A 60 -32.90 12.05 13.54
N ALA A 61 -32.06 11.56 12.64
CA ALA A 61 -30.63 11.83 12.63
C ALA A 61 -30.36 13.35 12.48
N PRO A 62 -29.33 13.89 13.16
CA PRO A 62 -28.94 15.29 13.00
C PRO A 62 -28.54 15.58 11.55
N ALA A 63 -28.87 16.78 11.07
CA ALA A 63 -28.53 17.22 9.72
C ALA A 63 -27.00 17.16 9.49
N PRO A 64 -26.53 16.70 8.30
CA PRO A 64 -25.11 16.62 8.00
C PRO A 64 -24.49 18.01 8.04
N ALA A 65 -23.30 18.11 8.63
CA ALA A 65 -22.50 19.32 8.59
C ALA A 65 -22.19 19.69 7.12
N PRO A 66 -22.17 20.98 6.75
CA PRO A 66 -21.77 21.40 5.41
C PRO A 66 -20.37 20.86 5.10
N ALA A 67 -20.20 20.33 3.88
CA ALA A 67 -18.91 19.84 3.38
C ALA A 67 -17.83 20.92 3.59
N GLN A 68 -16.77 20.59 4.32
CA GLN A 68 -15.62 21.48 4.42
C GLN A 68 -15.06 21.68 3.00
N PRO A 69 -14.70 22.93 2.62
CA PRO A 69 -13.91 23.16 1.42
C PRO A 69 -12.67 22.25 1.48
N ALA A 70 -12.33 21.59 0.37
CA ALA A 70 -11.08 20.85 0.27
C ALA A 70 -9.93 21.79 0.67
N ASP A 71 -9.10 21.36 1.61
CA ASP A 71 -7.89 22.09 2.00
C ASP A 71 -7.07 22.39 0.72
N PRO A 72 -6.48 23.58 0.59
CA PRO A 72 -5.61 23.89 -0.53
C PRO A 72 -4.50 22.84 -0.61
N ALA A 73 -4.23 22.33 -1.83
CA ALA A 73 -3.21 21.32 -2.04
C ALA A 73 -1.88 21.78 -1.42
N PRO A 74 -1.25 20.99 -0.53
CA PRO A 74 0.05 21.35 0.02
C PRO A 74 1.05 21.54 -1.13
N SER A 75 1.82 22.63 -1.08
CA SER A 75 2.82 22.93 -2.13
C SER A 75 3.89 21.85 -2.16
N VAL A 76 4.27 21.38 -3.36
CA VAL A 76 5.39 20.46 -3.54
C VAL A 76 6.67 21.11 -2.97
N PRO A 77 7.35 20.49 -2.00
CA PRO A 77 8.59 21.04 -1.45
C PRO A 77 9.71 21.09 -2.52
N PRO A 78 10.63 22.07 -2.47
CA PRO A 78 11.90 21.93 -3.19
C PRO A 78 12.63 20.68 -2.68
N GLY A 79 13.35 19.96 -3.54
CA GLY A 79 14.00 18.73 -3.10
C GLY A 79 14.63 17.88 -4.19
N ARG A 80 14.86 16.62 -3.81
CA ARG A 80 15.35 15.53 -4.67
C ARG A 80 14.47 14.31 -4.48
N TRP A 81 14.62 13.31 -5.34
CA TRP A 81 14.09 11.98 -5.06
C TRP A 81 14.86 11.39 -3.87
N THR A 82 14.11 10.99 -2.86
CA THR A 82 14.58 10.21 -1.70
C THR A 82 13.88 8.86 -1.69
N VAL A 83 14.50 7.84 -1.10
CA VAL A 83 13.94 6.49 -1.03
C VAL A 83 13.72 6.06 0.41
N GLY A 84 12.58 5.44 0.69
CA GLY A 84 12.34 4.90 2.03
C GLY A 84 11.18 3.92 2.13
N ASP A 85 10.89 3.57 3.38
CA ASP A 85 9.95 2.53 3.80
C ASP A 85 9.30 2.96 5.13
N LEU A 86 7.98 2.82 5.22
CA LEU A 86 7.15 3.24 6.34
C LEU A 86 6.68 2.10 7.24
N HIS A 87 6.99 0.84 6.90
CA HIS A 87 6.46 -0.33 7.60
C HIS A 87 7.55 -1.37 7.84
N ILE A 88 8.18 -1.31 9.02
CA ILE A 88 9.33 -2.15 9.38
C ILE A 88 9.23 -2.59 10.83
N HIS A 89 9.40 -3.89 11.06
CA HIS A 89 9.42 -4.48 12.39
C HIS A 89 10.85 -4.82 12.83
N THR A 90 11.06 -4.77 14.14
CA THR A 90 12.28 -5.18 14.80
C THR A 90 11.95 -6.23 15.86
N MET A 91 12.97 -6.68 16.58
CA MET A 91 12.82 -7.66 17.66
C MET A 91 11.88 -7.23 18.80
N GLN A 92 11.44 -5.97 18.82
CA GLN A 92 10.40 -5.51 19.72
C GLN A 92 8.98 -5.96 19.30
N SER A 93 8.80 -6.46 18.08
CA SER A 93 7.65 -7.25 17.65
C SER A 93 7.97 -8.75 17.74
N ASP A 94 7.16 -9.49 18.50
CA ASP A 94 7.42 -10.91 18.81
C ASP A 94 7.30 -11.86 17.59
N ASP A 95 6.57 -11.46 16.56
CA ASP A 95 6.43 -12.16 15.27
C ASP A 95 7.62 -12.00 14.34
N THR A 96 8.62 -11.19 14.68
CA THR A 96 9.94 -11.23 14.01
C THR A 96 10.74 -12.50 14.29
N GLN A 97 10.16 -13.43 15.06
CA GLN A 97 10.78 -14.70 15.48
C GLN A 97 12.15 -14.51 16.15
N GLN A 98 12.37 -13.33 16.75
CA GLN A 98 13.57 -12.99 17.50
C GLN A 98 14.87 -13.07 16.70
N ILE A 99 14.83 -12.72 15.40
CA ILE A 99 16.04 -12.75 14.54
C ILE A 99 16.37 -11.42 13.85
N SER A 100 15.58 -10.37 14.07
CA SER A 100 15.77 -9.05 13.45
C SER A 100 16.02 -7.96 14.49
N THR A 101 17.26 -7.85 14.99
CA THR A 101 17.65 -6.73 15.87
C THR A 101 17.46 -5.38 15.17
N LEU A 102 17.30 -4.31 15.95
CA LEU A 102 17.26 -2.94 15.43
C LEU A 102 18.46 -2.64 14.54
N ASP A 103 19.66 -2.94 15.01
CA ASP A 103 20.91 -2.68 14.29
C ASP A 103 21.00 -3.44 12.96
N GLN A 104 20.57 -4.71 12.92
CA GLN A 104 20.54 -5.50 11.68
C GLN A 104 19.52 -4.94 10.69
N VAL A 105 18.34 -4.55 11.16
CA VAL A 105 17.29 -3.94 10.33
C VAL A 105 17.80 -2.64 9.72
N LEU A 106 18.39 -1.75 10.52
CA LEU A 106 18.92 -0.48 10.01
C LEU A 106 20.13 -0.69 9.07
N ALA A 107 20.98 -1.69 9.33
CA ALA A 107 22.07 -2.05 8.42
C ALA A 107 21.54 -2.53 7.06
N LYS A 108 20.49 -3.36 7.05
CA LYS A 108 19.82 -3.74 5.80
C LYS A 108 19.26 -2.52 5.08
N ALA A 109 18.48 -1.69 5.78
CA ALA A 109 17.84 -0.51 5.21
C ALA A 109 18.85 0.48 4.61
N PHE A 110 19.87 0.87 5.38
CA PHE A 110 20.75 1.98 5.01
C PHE A 110 22.08 1.55 4.40
N ASP A 111 22.75 0.53 4.95
CA ASP A 111 24.06 0.10 4.46
C ASP A 111 23.92 -0.78 3.21
N GLN A 112 22.94 -1.69 3.20
CA GLN A 112 22.80 -2.67 2.13
C GLN A 112 21.90 -2.19 0.99
N PHE A 113 20.73 -1.63 1.30
CA PHE A 113 19.73 -1.27 0.29
C PHE A 113 19.58 0.24 0.07
N GLY A 114 20.32 1.06 0.82
CA GLY A 114 20.54 2.47 0.51
C GLY A 114 19.29 3.35 0.65
N LEU A 115 18.44 3.09 1.64
CA LEU A 115 17.36 4.01 1.99
C LEU A 115 17.92 5.35 2.50
N ASP A 116 17.17 6.42 2.29
CA ASP A 116 17.43 7.75 2.87
C ASP A 116 16.69 7.92 4.20
N TRP A 117 15.54 7.26 4.33
CA TRP A 117 14.70 7.32 5.50
C TRP A 117 13.96 6.01 5.76
N ALA A 118 13.62 5.76 7.02
CA ALA A 118 12.89 4.56 7.45
C ALA A 118 12.01 4.86 8.67
N ALA A 119 10.80 4.33 8.67
CA ALA A 119 9.94 4.23 9.84
C ALA A 119 10.13 2.86 10.50
N LEU A 120 10.35 2.84 11.81
CA LEU A 120 10.20 1.61 12.58
C LEU A 120 8.80 1.60 13.16
N SER A 121 7.99 0.61 12.78
CA SER A 121 6.58 0.52 13.11
C SER A 121 6.28 -0.83 13.75
N ASP A 122 7.07 -1.19 14.77
CA ASP A 122 6.80 -2.37 15.58
C ASP A 122 5.33 -2.43 16.01
N HIS A 123 4.78 -3.63 16.15
CA HIS A 123 3.39 -3.79 16.55
C HIS A 123 3.14 -3.16 17.92
N LEU A 124 2.05 -2.38 18.05
CA LEU A 124 1.58 -1.78 19.29
C LEU A 124 0.97 -2.83 20.24
N ARG A 125 1.77 -3.84 20.54
CA ARG A 125 1.53 -5.00 21.39
C ARG A 125 2.57 -5.00 22.51
N LEU A 126 2.59 -6.06 23.31
CA LEU A 126 3.64 -6.23 24.29
C LEU A 126 4.94 -6.69 23.61
N SER A 127 6.06 -6.10 24.03
CA SER A 127 7.40 -6.52 23.62
C SER A 127 8.02 -7.44 24.66
N SER A 128 8.61 -8.55 24.19
CA SER A 128 9.31 -9.51 25.05
C SER A 128 10.84 -9.33 25.09
N TYR A 129 11.39 -8.47 24.23
CA TYR A 129 12.83 -8.31 24.03
C TYR A 129 13.24 -6.83 23.94
N ASP A 130 14.50 -6.55 24.26
CA ASP A 130 15.13 -5.25 23.94
C ASP A 130 15.63 -5.21 22.48
N ASN A 131 16.23 -4.07 22.08
CA ASN A 131 16.72 -3.87 20.71
C ASN A 131 17.92 -4.78 20.32
N ASP A 132 18.61 -5.36 21.31
CA ASP A 132 19.78 -6.23 21.13
C ASP A 132 19.40 -7.72 21.16
N GLY A 133 18.15 -8.04 21.50
CA GLY A 133 17.61 -9.39 21.53
C GLY A 133 17.71 -10.09 22.86
N ASN A 134 17.97 -9.34 23.93
CA ASN A 134 17.91 -9.90 25.26
C ASN A 134 16.45 -10.00 25.69
N LYS A 135 16.06 -11.18 26.18
CA LYS A 135 14.73 -11.41 26.73
C LYS A 135 14.54 -10.57 27.99
N LEU A 136 13.45 -9.82 28.04
CA LEU A 136 13.09 -9.03 29.21
C LEU A 136 12.58 -9.93 30.34
N ALA A 137 12.78 -9.48 31.58
CA ALA A 137 12.28 -10.20 32.76
C ALA A 137 10.74 -10.30 32.79
N ALA A 138 10.07 -9.29 32.23
CA ALA A 138 8.63 -9.27 31.99
C ALA A 138 8.35 -8.56 30.67
N GLN A 139 7.26 -8.94 30.02
CA GLN A 139 6.76 -8.22 28.84
C GLN A 139 6.34 -6.80 29.22
N ILE A 140 6.61 -5.85 28.33
CA ILE A 140 6.29 -4.42 28.51
C ILE A 140 5.47 -3.89 27.34
N PRO A 141 4.67 -2.83 27.52
CA PRO A 141 4.06 -2.10 26.40
C PRO A 141 5.10 -1.67 25.37
N LEU A 142 4.75 -1.67 24.08
CA LEU A 142 5.70 -1.26 23.02
C LEU A 142 6.18 0.17 23.29
N SER A 143 5.31 1.10 23.69
CA SER A 143 5.70 2.48 23.97
C SER A 143 6.76 2.61 25.07
N GLU A 144 6.76 1.71 26.05
CA GLU A 144 7.82 1.62 27.05
C GLU A 144 9.12 1.09 26.41
N GLY A 145 9.01 0.07 25.55
CA GLY A 145 10.15 -0.44 24.77
C GLY A 145 10.76 0.61 23.83
N MET A 146 9.95 1.43 23.17
CA MET A 146 10.41 2.55 22.33
C MET A 146 11.25 3.52 23.15
N ALA A 147 10.76 3.88 24.35
CA ALA A 147 11.42 4.85 25.22
C ALA A 147 12.69 4.32 25.87
N LYS A 148 12.73 3.03 26.24
CA LYS A 148 13.88 2.41 26.92
C LYS A 148 14.97 1.93 25.97
N TYR A 149 14.59 1.43 24.80
CA TYR A 149 15.49 0.66 23.92
C TYR A 149 15.60 1.28 22.53
N GLN A 150 14.49 1.34 21.79
CA GLN A 150 14.50 1.72 20.37
C GLN A 150 15.07 3.14 20.12
N VAL A 151 14.43 4.15 20.72
CA VAL A 151 14.78 5.56 20.49
C VAL A 151 16.16 5.92 21.05
N PRO A 152 16.54 5.51 22.28
CA PRO A 152 17.89 5.72 22.78
C PRO A 152 18.95 5.12 21.86
N ARG A 153 18.73 3.91 21.31
CA ARG A 153 19.68 3.26 20.40
C ARG A 153 19.80 4.03 19.08
N ILE A 154 18.68 4.45 18.48
CA ILE A 154 18.69 5.29 17.27
C ILE A 154 19.50 6.57 17.49
N LYS A 155 19.22 7.29 18.59
CA LYS A 155 19.95 8.52 18.95
C LYS A 155 21.44 8.27 19.18
N ALA A 156 21.80 7.16 19.82
CA ALA A 156 23.19 6.79 20.05
C ALA A 156 23.95 6.51 18.74
N LEU A 157 23.32 5.80 17.80
CA LEU A 157 23.88 5.57 16.47
C LEU A 157 24.13 6.91 15.76
N GLN A 158 23.13 7.79 15.68
CA GLN A 158 23.25 9.09 15.03
C GLN A 158 24.27 10.01 15.71
N ALA A 159 24.31 10.04 17.06
CA ALA A 159 25.27 10.82 17.83
C ALA A 159 26.72 10.32 17.62
N SER A 160 26.90 9.03 17.35
CA SER A 160 28.22 8.46 16.99
C SER A 160 28.63 8.72 15.54
N GLY A 161 27.77 9.38 14.74
CA GLY A 161 27.98 9.65 13.32
C GLY A 161 27.41 8.56 12.39
N LYS A 162 27.00 7.39 12.92
CA LYS A 162 26.37 6.34 12.11
C LYS A 162 24.93 6.74 11.78
N TYR A 163 24.61 6.81 10.49
CA TYR A 163 23.30 7.26 9.98
C TYR A 163 22.94 8.71 10.34
N ALA A 164 23.92 9.57 10.62
CA ALA A 164 23.66 10.97 10.94
C ALA A 164 23.04 11.77 9.77
N ASP A 165 23.19 11.27 8.54
CA ASP A 165 22.60 11.78 7.30
C ASP A 165 21.23 11.16 6.96
N LYS A 166 20.76 10.19 7.74
CA LYS A 166 19.50 9.46 7.51
C LYS A 166 18.39 9.99 8.40
N THR A 167 17.17 9.97 7.88
CA THR A 167 15.97 10.26 8.69
C THR A 167 15.39 8.95 9.21
N ILE A 168 15.55 8.70 10.51
CA ILE A 168 14.98 7.54 11.21
C ILE A 168 13.86 8.06 12.10
N PHE A 169 12.70 7.42 12.09
CA PHE A 169 11.64 7.76 13.03
C PHE A 169 10.96 6.53 13.62
N ALA A 170 10.62 6.63 14.90
CA ALA A 170 9.87 5.63 15.63
C ALA A 170 8.36 5.91 15.51
N ALA A 171 7.63 4.90 15.08
CA ALA A 171 6.19 4.81 14.94
C ALA A 171 5.73 3.46 15.49
N PHE A 172 4.49 3.07 15.23
CA PHE A 172 3.98 1.76 15.63
C PHE A 172 2.87 1.30 14.69
N GLU A 173 2.79 -0.01 14.45
CA GLU A 173 1.67 -0.62 13.76
C GLU A 173 0.56 -0.94 14.78
N TRP A 174 -0.56 -0.26 14.65
CA TRP A 174 -1.69 -0.41 15.54
C TRP A 174 -2.67 -1.46 15.01
N ASP A 175 -3.01 -2.46 15.84
CA ASP A 175 -4.13 -3.38 15.59
C ASP A 175 -5.46 -2.59 15.60
N MET A 176 -5.99 -2.15 14.46
CA MET A 176 -7.12 -1.22 14.45
C MET A 176 -8.44 -1.92 14.87
N PRO A 177 -9.20 -1.40 15.85
CA PRO A 177 -10.53 -1.93 16.22
C PRO A 177 -11.44 -2.15 15.01
N SER A 178 -11.99 -3.35 14.87
CA SER A 178 -12.82 -3.84 13.74
C SER A 178 -12.17 -3.88 12.36
N HIS A 179 -10.96 -3.35 12.21
CA HIS A 179 -10.20 -3.30 10.97
C HIS A 179 -9.04 -4.29 11.02
N ASP A 180 -8.03 -4.10 10.15
CA ASP A 180 -6.78 -4.84 10.21
C ASP A 180 -5.73 -4.00 10.97
N HIS A 181 -4.83 -3.32 10.28
CA HIS A 181 -3.78 -2.51 10.91
C HIS A 181 -3.63 -1.13 10.30
N GLY A 182 -2.96 -0.25 11.04
CA GLY A 182 -2.47 1.00 10.51
C GLY A 182 -1.22 1.51 11.21
N ASN A 183 -0.28 2.04 10.43
CA ASN A 183 0.92 2.68 10.97
C ASN A 183 0.61 4.09 11.46
N VAL A 184 0.88 4.32 12.74
CA VAL A 184 0.66 5.61 13.40
C VAL A 184 2.00 6.20 13.82
N GLY A 185 2.28 7.41 13.35
CA GLY A 185 3.40 8.21 13.83
C GLY A 185 2.91 9.41 14.63
N ILE A 186 3.51 9.64 15.80
CA ILE A 186 3.25 10.84 16.63
C ILE A 186 4.57 11.59 16.84
N LEU A 187 4.75 12.69 16.12
CA LEU A 187 6.01 13.41 16.01
C LEU A 187 6.14 14.52 17.05
N THR A 188 5.05 15.22 17.39
CA THR A 188 5.08 16.50 18.14
C THR A 188 5.97 17.55 17.46
N ASP A 189 6.33 18.63 18.16
CA ASP A 189 7.31 19.61 17.67
C ASP A 189 8.72 19.02 17.58
N ASN A 190 9.03 18.04 18.45
CA ASN A 190 10.32 17.39 18.57
C ASN A 190 10.14 15.86 18.43
N PRO A 191 10.31 15.30 17.22
CA PRO A 191 10.23 13.86 16.97
C PRO A 191 11.11 13.05 17.92
N MET A 192 10.57 11.91 18.41
CA MET A 192 11.27 11.02 19.35
C MET A 192 11.73 11.70 20.65
N SER A 193 11.16 12.85 21.02
CA SER A 193 11.33 13.44 22.35
C SER A 193 10.54 12.68 23.42
N ASP A 194 10.83 12.95 24.69
CA ASP A 194 10.06 12.38 25.80
C ASP A 194 8.57 12.71 25.71
N ALA A 195 8.22 13.91 25.18
CA ALA A 195 6.83 14.29 24.93
C ALA A 195 6.18 13.44 23.83
N ALA A 196 6.90 13.18 22.73
CA ALA A 196 6.42 12.30 21.66
C ALA A 196 6.25 10.85 22.14
N LEU A 197 7.22 10.33 22.89
CA LEU A 197 7.15 9.00 23.49
C LEU A 197 6.02 8.89 24.51
N LYS A 198 5.78 9.95 25.30
CA LYS A 198 4.65 10.03 26.22
C LYS A 198 3.32 10.00 25.48
N ALA A 199 3.23 10.66 24.33
CA ALA A 199 2.05 10.64 23.48
C ALA A 199 1.76 9.25 22.90
N ALA A 200 2.80 8.54 22.45
CA ALA A 200 2.68 7.13 22.03
C ALA A 200 2.21 6.23 23.19
N ASN A 201 2.74 6.43 24.40
CA ASN A 201 2.33 5.72 25.60
C ASN A 201 0.87 6.00 25.99
N GLN A 202 0.44 7.25 25.87
CA GLN A 202 -0.97 7.63 26.07
C GLN A 202 -1.88 7.00 25.01
N PHE A 203 -1.46 7.00 23.73
CA PHE A 203 -2.21 6.38 22.65
C PHE A 203 -2.38 4.87 22.90
N GLU A 204 -1.28 4.18 23.23
CA GLU A 204 -1.31 2.75 23.56
C GLU A 204 -2.27 2.45 24.70
N TYR A 205 -2.26 3.25 25.77
CA TYR A 205 -3.21 3.07 26.87
C TYR A 205 -4.67 3.26 26.43
N LEU A 206 -4.97 4.38 25.76
CA LEU A 206 -6.35 4.79 25.46
C LEU A 206 -7.02 3.95 24.38
N PHE A 207 -6.24 3.48 23.40
CA PHE A 207 -6.74 2.90 22.15
C PHE A 207 -6.20 1.49 21.91
N THR A 208 -5.92 0.72 22.96
CA THR A 208 -5.66 -0.72 22.86
C THR A 208 -6.35 -1.49 23.99
N ASN A 209 -6.28 -2.81 23.96
CA ASN A 209 -6.78 -3.67 25.04
C ASN A 209 -5.79 -3.86 26.22
N ARG A 210 -4.65 -3.14 26.28
CA ARG A 210 -3.62 -3.32 27.33
C ARG A 210 -4.12 -3.00 28.74
N ALA A 211 -3.82 -3.84 29.73
CA ALA A 211 -4.28 -3.59 31.10
C ALA A 211 -3.71 -2.27 31.68
N PRO A 212 -4.48 -1.48 32.44
CA PRO A 212 -3.97 -0.24 33.07
C PRO A 212 -2.74 -0.45 33.96
N ALA A 213 -2.60 -1.64 34.57
CA ALA A 213 -1.46 -1.98 35.43
C ALA A 213 -0.10 -2.06 34.69
N LEU A 214 -0.12 -2.04 33.36
CA LEU A 214 1.09 -1.98 32.54
C LEU A 214 1.63 -0.55 32.35
N PHE A 215 0.91 0.46 32.83
CA PHE A 215 1.27 1.86 32.68
C PHE A 215 1.48 2.51 34.04
N PRO A 216 2.25 3.62 34.13
CA PRO A 216 2.46 4.30 35.41
C PRO A 216 1.11 4.79 35.99
N PRO A 217 0.80 4.48 37.27
CA PRO A 217 -0.51 4.80 37.86
C PRO A 217 -0.90 6.28 37.82
N ALA A 218 0.09 7.19 37.96
CA ALA A 218 -0.14 8.63 37.87
C ALA A 218 -0.61 9.06 36.47
N ASP A 219 -0.11 8.41 35.43
CA ASP A 219 -0.48 8.70 34.04
C ASP A 219 -1.87 8.18 33.72
N VAL A 220 -2.17 6.95 34.13
CA VAL A 220 -3.51 6.37 34.02
C VAL A 220 -4.55 7.26 34.69
N ALA A 221 -4.25 7.77 35.89
CA ALA A 221 -5.13 8.70 36.59
C ALA A 221 -5.30 10.03 35.83
N ALA A 222 -4.25 10.55 35.20
CA ALA A 222 -4.28 11.80 34.43
C ALA A 222 -4.99 11.67 33.08
N TRP A 223 -4.84 10.54 32.39
CA TRP A 223 -5.45 10.29 31.08
C TRP A 223 -6.93 9.90 31.18
N GLY A 224 -7.35 9.37 32.32
CA GLY A 224 -8.72 8.96 32.57
C GLY A 224 -9.06 7.62 31.92
N PRO A 225 -10.36 7.31 31.74
CA PRO A 225 -10.77 6.03 31.19
C PRO A 225 -10.38 5.89 29.71
N LYS A 226 -10.23 4.64 29.26
CA LYS A 226 -10.03 4.31 27.85
C LYS A 226 -11.21 4.78 27.00
N ALA A 227 -10.93 5.08 25.73
CA ALA A 227 -11.93 5.57 24.78
C ALA A 227 -12.98 4.50 24.40
N GLY A 228 -12.65 3.23 24.59
CA GLY A 228 -13.55 2.09 24.39
C GLY A 228 -13.16 0.91 25.27
N THR A 229 -14.09 -0.02 25.48
CA THR A 229 -13.91 -1.20 26.33
C THR A 229 -13.91 -2.52 25.56
N GLY A 230 -14.34 -2.51 24.28
CA GLY A 230 -14.50 -3.72 23.45
C GLY A 230 -13.34 -3.95 22.48
N TYR A 231 -12.67 -2.87 22.05
CA TYR A 231 -11.57 -2.91 21.08
C TYR A 231 -11.92 -3.65 19.79
N ASN A 232 -13.12 -3.42 19.28
CA ASN A 232 -13.71 -4.24 18.21
C ASN A 232 -14.72 -3.49 17.34
N THR A 233 -14.80 -2.15 17.40
CA THR A 233 -15.75 -1.35 16.62
C THR A 233 -15.10 -0.24 15.79
N HIS A 234 -15.73 0.13 14.67
CA HIS A 234 -15.27 1.23 13.83
C HIS A 234 -15.26 2.57 14.60
N ALA A 235 -16.23 2.77 15.50
CA ALA A 235 -16.33 3.97 16.32
C ALA A 235 -15.12 4.16 17.25
N GLU A 236 -14.54 3.08 17.78
CA GLU A 236 -13.30 3.14 18.56
C GLU A 236 -12.11 3.56 17.69
N THR A 237 -12.06 3.12 16.43
CA THR A 237 -11.07 3.59 15.45
C THR A 237 -11.22 5.10 15.18
N LEU A 238 -12.44 5.57 14.94
CA LEU A 238 -12.71 7.00 14.76
C LEU A 238 -12.37 7.83 16.01
N ALA A 239 -12.56 7.28 17.22
CA ALA A 239 -12.18 7.95 18.45
C ALA A 239 -10.66 8.18 18.55
N ALA A 240 -9.85 7.21 18.11
CA ALA A 240 -8.39 7.37 18.06
C ALA A 240 -7.97 8.43 17.03
N ILE A 241 -8.56 8.41 15.83
CA ILE A 241 -8.30 9.42 14.80
C ILE A 241 -8.71 10.82 15.28
N ALA A 242 -9.86 10.95 15.96
CA ALA A 242 -10.32 12.20 16.55
C ALA A 242 -9.36 12.70 17.63
N TRP A 243 -8.78 11.79 18.43
CA TRP A 243 -7.76 12.13 19.42
C TRP A 243 -6.46 12.60 18.75
N LEU A 244 -5.99 11.92 17.70
CA LEU A 244 -4.83 12.39 16.93
C LEU A 244 -5.09 13.78 16.33
N LYS A 245 -6.26 13.99 15.72
CA LYS A 245 -6.66 15.31 15.18
C LYS A 245 -6.69 16.39 16.25
N LYS A 246 -7.19 16.09 17.45
CA LYS A 246 -7.29 17.06 18.54
C LYS A 246 -5.94 17.45 19.11
N ASN A 247 -5.03 16.48 19.26
CA ASN A 247 -3.78 16.68 20.02
C ASN A 247 -2.55 16.88 19.12
N TYR A 248 -2.55 16.30 17.93
CA TYR A 248 -1.42 16.28 16.98
C TYR A 248 -1.89 16.45 15.52
N PRO A 249 -2.72 17.47 15.19
CA PRO A 249 -3.33 17.61 13.85
C PRO A 249 -2.31 17.64 12.72
N ASP A 250 -1.19 18.34 12.92
CA ASP A 250 -0.17 18.56 11.90
C ASP A 250 1.10 17.73 12.13
N THR A 251 1.20 17.05 13.27
CA THR A 251 2.39 16.31 13.72
C THR A 251 2.12 14.83 13.96
N SER A 252 1.07 14.29 13.35
CA SER A 252 0.78 12.85 13.31
C SER A 252 0.27 12.40 11.95
N TYR A 253 0.34 11.10 11.70
CA TYR A 253 -0.28 10.44 10.56
C TYR A 253 -0.83 9.07 10.96
N LEU A 254 -1.74 8.55 10.15
CA LEU A 254 -2.21 7.18 10.16
C LEU A 254 -2.24 6.67 8.71
N GLN A 255 -1.41 5.67 8.42
CA GLN A 255 -1.46 4.92 7.18
C GLN A 255 -2.34 3.69 7.37
N ILE A 256 -3.17 3.35 6.39
CA ILE A 256 -3.90 2.08 6.38
C ILE A 256 -2.97 1.02 5.79
N ASN A 257 -2.65 -0.01 6.57
CA ASN A 257 -1.75 -1.08 6.16
C ASN A 257 -2.54 -2.22 5.51
N HIS A 258 -1.95 -2.86 4.49
CA HIS A 258 -2.41 -4.09 3.83
C HIS A 258 -3.96 -4.30 3.86
N PRO A 259 -4.75 -3.32 3.34
CA PRO A 259 -6.14 -3.12 3.74
C PRO A 259 -7.05 -4.31 3.43
N SER A 260 -6.79 -5.03 2.35
CA SER A 260 -7.65 -6.14 1.94
C SER A 260 -7.17 -7.50 2.43
N ARG A 261 -6.09 -7.59 3.23
CA ARG A 261 -5.49 -8.87 3.69
C ARG A 261 -6.51 -9.83 4.27
N ASN A 262 -7.43 -9.28 5.07
CA ASN A 262 -8.53 -10.01 5.68
C ASN A 262 -9.90 -9.59 5.10
N PRO A 263 -10.84 -10.54 4.86
CA PRO A 263 -12.16 -10.21 4.34
C PRO A 263 -12.97 -9.28 5.26
N GLY A 264 -13.63 -8.30 4.66
CA GLY A 264 -14.62 -7.45 5.35
C GLY A 264 -14.04 -6.45 6.36
N LYS A 265 -12.73 -6.16 6.31
CA LYS A 265 -12.09 -5.21 7.21
C LYS A 265 -12.36 -3.76 6.88
N TYR A 266 -12.48 -3.41 5.60
CA TYR A 266 -12.77 -2.04 5.19
C TYR A 266 -13.87 -2.01 4.15
N THR A 267 -14.77 -1.05 4.29
CA THR A 267 -15.65 -0.57 3.23
C THR A 267 -15.15 0.78 2.75
N ILE A 268 -15.51 1.18 1.52
CA ILE A 268 -15.16 2.53 1.06
C ILE A 268 -15.80 3.62 1.92
N ALA A 269 -17.01 3.40 2.46
CA ALA A 269 -17.66 4.34 3.36
C ALA A 269 -16.81 4.57 4.62
N GLN A 270 -16.26 3.53 5.22
CA GLN A 270 -15.36 3.66 6.38
C GLN A 270 -14.05 4.36 6.04
N LEU A 271 -13.47 4.11 4.85
CA LEU A 271 -12.30 4.84 4.37
C LEU A 271 -12.60 6.33 4.19
N ARG A 272 -13.78 6.67 3.64
CA ARG A 272 -14.29 8.04 3.53
C ARG A 272 -14.46 8.65 4.92
N GLU A 273 -15.11 7.98 5.85
CA GLU A 273 -15.33 8.48 7.23
C GLU A 273 -14.01 8.80 7.93
N MET A 274 -13.01 7.91 7.84
CA MET A 274 -11.69 8.15 8.44
C MET A 274 -10.95 9.33 7.79
N ASN A 275 -10.98 9.44 6.45
CA ASN A 275 -10.37 10.53 5.72
C ASN A 275 -11.12 11.87 5.92
N ASP A 276 -12.46 11.88 5.93
CA ASP A 276 -13.31 13.04 6.22
C ASP A 276 -13.03 13.57 7.63
N LEU A 277 -12.86 12.66 8.59
CA LEU A 277 -12.57 13.03 9.97
C LEU A 277 -11.23 13.75 10.08
N ALA A 278 -10.17 13.26 9.43
CA ALA A 278 -8.84 13.85 9.54
C ALA A 278 -8.00 13.68 8.25
N PRO A 279 -8.23 14.49 7.20
CA PRO A 279 -7.60 14.28 5.89
C PRO A 279 -6.10 14.53 5.89
N ASN A 280 -5.58 15.31 6.84
CA ASN A 280 -4.13 15.51 7.02
C ASN A 280 -3.47 14.41 7.87
N ILE A 281 -4.23 13.47 8.43
CA ILE A 281 -3.72 12.34 9.23
C ILE A 281 -3.92 11.03 8.46
N VAL A 282 -5.13 10.77 7.95
CA VAL A 282 -5.49 9.54 7.22
C VAL A 282 -5.41 9.82 5.72
N PHE A 283 -4.22 9.74 5.14
CA PHE A 283 -3.98 10.08 3.73
C PHE A 283 -3.09 9.07 2.99
N SER A 284 -2.75 7.94 3.60
CA SER A 284 -1.87 6.93 3.01
C SER A 284 -2.49 5.54 3.05
N LEU A 285 -2.34 4.80 1.96
CA LEU A 285 -2.69 3.39 1.81
C LEU A 285 -1.42 2.63 1.45
N GLU A 286 -1.08 1.60 2.21
CA GLU A 286 -0.11 0.59 1.80
C GLU A 286 -0.75 -0.30 0.74
N GLY A 287 -0.83 0.19 -0.49
CA GLY A 287 -1.41 -0.55 -1.61
C GLY A 287 -0.41 -1.44 -2.30
N MET A 288 0.89 -1.19 -2.19
CA MET A 288 1.93 -2.15 -2.57
C MET A 288 2.47 -2.79 -1.30
N VAL A 289 1.89 -3.93 -0.94
CA VAL A 289 1.96 -4.48 0.42
C VAL A 289 3.31 -5.11 0.72
N GLY A 290 3.67 -5.14 1.99
CA GLY A 290 4.82 -5.89 2.48
C GLY A 290 4.60 -7.41 2.51
N ASN A 291 5.42 -8.12 3.29
CA ASN A 291 5.34 -9.58 3.48
C ASN A 291 5.30 -10.39 2.15
N GLN A 292 5.94 -9.86 1.10
CA GLN A 292 5.91 -10.42 -0.26
C GLN A 292 6.56 -11.81 -0.36
N MET A 293 7.40 -12.19 0.61
CA MET A 293 8.05 -13.50 0.67
C MET A 293 7.15 -14.60 1.26
N GLU A 294 5.94 -14.28 1.71
CA GLU A 294 4.99 -15.28 2.17
C GLU A 294 4.41 -16.12 1.01
N PRO A 295 4.07 -17.40 1.24
CA PRO A 295 3.49 -18.28 0.22
C PRO A 295 2.22 -17.72 -0.44
N ASP A 296 1.39 -17.03 0.34
CA ASP A 296 0.16 -16.35 -0.05
C ASP A 296 0.36 -14.87 -0.43
N ARG A 297 1.62 -14.42 -0.53
CA ARG A 297 2.08 -13.09 -0.94
C ARG A 297 1.41 -11.95 -0.15
N GLY A 298 2.03 -11.57 0.96
CA GLY A 298 1.61 -10.46 1.82
C GLY A 298 0.69 -10.83 2.99
N GLY A 299 0.56 -12.11 3.33
CA GLY A 299 -0.33 -12.57 4.42
C GLY A 299 -1.80 -12.70 4.04
N TYR A 300 -2.13 -12.71 2.75
CA TYR A 300 -3.49 -12.77 2.20
C TYR A 300 -3.99 -14.24 2.20
N ASN A 301 -4.03 -14.84 3.39
CA ASN A 301 -4.17 -16.29 3.60
C ASN A 301 -5.62 -16.79 3.74
N SER A 302 -6.62 -15.91 3.57
CA SER A 302 -8.04 -16.32 3.54
C SER A 302 -8.28 -17.41 2.48
N ALA A 303 -9.37 -18.17 2.57
CA ALA A 303 -9.62 -19.28 1.63
C ALA A 303 -9.56 -18.82 0.15
N TYR A 304 -8.87 -19.59 -0.72
CA TYR A 304 -8.71 -19.31 -2.16
C TYR A 304 -9.96 -19.68 -2.96
N ILE A 305 -11.00 -18.86 -2.78
CA ILE A 305 -12.33 -19.00 -3.41
C ILE A 305 -12.77 -17.67 -4.03
N ALA A 306 -13.73 -17.72 -4.96
CA ALA A 306 -14.22 -16.53 -5.67
C ALA A 306 -14.70 -15.40 -4.75
N ALA A 307 -15.33 -15.75 -3.62
CA ALA A 307 -15.82 -14.76 -2.64
C ALA A 307 -14.69 -13.94 -1.97
N ASN A 308 -13.46 -14.46 -1.93
CA ASN A 308 -12.32 -13.82 -1.27
C ASN A 308 -11.34 -13.20 -2.28
N LEU A 309 -11.71 -13.07 -3.56
CA LEU A 309 -10.89 -12.36 -4.55
C LEU A 309 -10.51 -10.93 -4.11
N PRO A 310 -11.40 -10.15 -3.47
CA PRO A 310 -11.00 -8.85 -2.90
C PRO A 310 -9.88 -8.96 -1.86
N SER A 311 -9.75 -10.11 -1.19
CA SER A 311 -8.68 -10.38 -0.24
C SER A 311 -7.51 -11.10 -0.88
N ARG A 312 -7.08 -10.66 -2.06
CA ARG A 312 -5.83 -11.09 -2.71
C ARG A 312 -4.97 -9.91 -3.10
N THR A 313 -3.68 -10.16 -3.21
CA THR A 313 -2.77 -9.33 -3.98
C THR A 313 -2.94 -9.61 -5.48
N TYR A 314 -2.60 -8.61 -6.29
CA TYR A 314 -2.70 -8.63 -7.74
C TYR A 314 -1.40 -8.06 -8.30
N GLY A 315 -0.43 -8.93 -8.58
CA GLY A 315 0.92 -8.50 -8.91
C GLY A 315 1.70 -7.98 -7.68
N GLY A 316 1.36 -8.48 -6.49
CA GLY A 316 1.88 -7.99 -5.21
C GLY A 316 1.27 -6.65 -4.75
N VAL A 317 0.16 -6.23 -5.36
CA VAL A 317 -0.55 -4.97 -5.06
C VAL A 317 -1.92 -5.30 -4.46
N ASP A 318 -2.32 -4.62 -3.40
CA ASP A 318 -3.63 -4.76 -2.76
C ASP A 318 -4.77 -4.49 -3.75
N TYR A 319 -5.86 -5.24 -3.63
CA TYR A 319 -7.07 -5.11 -4.44
C TYR A 319 -7.60 -3.66 -4.54
N LEU A 320 -7.55 -2.88 -3.45
CA LEU A 320 -8.07 -1.51 -3.44
C LEU A 320 -7.35 -0.61 -4.46
N VAL A 321 -6.06 -0.87 -4.73
CA VAL A 321 -5.21 -0.09 -5.64
C VAL A 321 -5.08 -0.75 -7.01
N ALA A 322 -4.96 -2.08 -7.05
CA ALA A 322 -4.69 -2.82 -8.29
C ALA A 322 -5.85 -2.78 -9.29
N LYS A 323 -7.10 -2.68 -8.80
CA LYS A 323 -8.29 -2.70 -9.65
C LYS A 323 -8.51 -1.36 -10.35
N LEU A 324 -8.42 -1.38 -11.68
CA LEU A 324 -8.78 -0.25 -12.52
C LEU A 324 -10.24 0.17 -12.29
N GLY A 325 -10.44 1.41 -11.83
CA GLY A 325 -11.74 1.95 -11.48
C GLY A 325 -12.29 1.44 -10.14
N GLY A 326 -11.49 0.75 -9.33
CA GLY A 326 -11.86 0.25 -8.01
C GLY A 326 -11.80 1.31 -6.90
N THR A 327 -11.63 0.86 -5.66
CA THR A 327 -11.77 1.70 -4.45
C THR A 327 -10.86 2.91 -4.43
N TRP A 328 -9.57 2.75 -4.78
CA TRP A 328 -8.66 3.90 -4.82
C TRP A 328 -9.09 4.92 -5.86
N ASP A 329 -9.43 4.47 -7.07
CA ASP A 329 -9.94 5.34 -8.14
C ASP A 329 -11.26 6.05 -7.76
N ALA A 330 -12.13 5.39 -6.99
CA ALA A 330 -13.33 6.02 -6.43
C ALA A 330 -12.98 7.16 -5.47
N LEU A 331 -12.02 6.94 -4.55
CA LEU A 331 -11.55 7.99 -3.63
C LEU A 331 -10.86 9.14 -4.39
N LEU A 332 -10.07 8.83 -5.43
CA LEU A 332 -9.45 9.85 -6.30
C LEU A 332 -10.49 10.64 -7.09
N SER A 333 -11.59 10.02 -7.53
CA SER A 333 -12.69 10.70 -8.24
C SER A 333 -13.39 11.75 -7.37
N GLU A 334 -13.24 11.66 -6.05
CA GLU A 334 -13.77 12.64 -5.10
C GLU A 334 -12.81 13.82 -4.86
N GLY A 335 -11.62 13.80 -5.46
CA GLY A 335 -10.55 14.76 -5.21
C GLY A 335 -9.80 14.52 -3.90
N ARG A 336 -10.00 13.36 -3.25
CA ARG A 336 -9.33 13.02 -1.99
C ARG A 336 -7.83 12.83 -2.22
N ARG A 337 -7.05 13.40 -1.31
CA ARG A 337 -5.58 13.34 -1.30
C ARG A 337 -5.14 12.10 -0.52
N ILE A 338 -5.45 10.92 -1.05
CA ILE A 338 -5.10 9.63 -0.45
C ILE A 338 -4.12 8.86 -1.36
N TRP A 339 -2.95 8.61 -0.82
CA TRP A 339 -1.75 8.23 -1.56
C TRP A 339 -1.44 6.74 -1.42
N ASN A 340 -0.97 6.14 -2.51
CA ASN A 340 -0.48 4.77 -2.51
C ASN A 340 1.01 4.75 -2.17
N VAL A 341 1.43 3.85 -1.29
CA VAL A 341 2.85 3.59 -0.94
C VAL A 341 3.21 2.11 -1.10
N ALA A 342 4.51 1.82 -1.13
CA ALA A 342 5.10 0.47 -1.08
C ALA A 342 5.96 0.30 0.15
N ASP A 343 5.61 -0.63 1.04
CA ASP A 343 6.37 -0.89 2.27
C ASP A 343 6.76 -2.36 2.39
N SER A 344 7.76 -2.66 3.21
CA SER A 344 8.28 -4.04 3.30
C SER A 344 7.49 -4.93 4.25
N ASP A 345 6.87 -4.35 5.28
CA ASP A 345 6.30 -5.07 6.43
C ASP A 345 7.32 -6.10 6.96
N TYR A 346 8.59 -5.66 7.01
CA TYR A 346 9.71 -6.57 7.21
C TYR A 346 9.74 -7.08 8.64
N HIS A 347 9.53 -8.38 8.81
CA HIS A 347 9.80 -9.10 10.05
C HIS A 347 11.10 -9.89 9.93
N PHE A 348 11.20 -10.70 8.87
CA PHE A 348 12.39 -11.43 8.43
C PHE A 348 12.16 -11.95 7.00
N THR A 349 13.23 -12.25 6.27
CA THR A 349 13.11 -12.86 4.94
C THR A 349 12.79 -14.34 5.01
N VAL A 350 13.61 -15.08 5.76
CA VAL A 350 13.38 -16.49 6.11
C VAL A 350 13.78 -16.73 7.55
N SER A 351 13.09 -17.65 8.22
CA SER A 351 13.37 -18.01 9.61
C SER A 351 13.21 -19.51 9.83
N GLN A 352 14.10 -20.07 10.66
CA GLN A 352 14.11 -21.48 11.09
C GLN A 352 14.11 -22.51 9.95
N GLY A 353 14.42 -22.10 8.71
CA GLY A 353 14.28 -22.94 7.52
C GLY A 353 12.84 -23.37 7.21
N GLN A 354 11.84 -22.72 7.82
CA GLN A 354 10.43 -23.10 7.76
C GLN A 354 9.50 -21.98 7.35
N TYR A 355 9.82 -20.75 7.76
CA TYR A 355 8.98 -19.58 7.58
C TYR A 355 9.65 -18.58 6.64
N SER A 356 8.84 -17.81 5.94
CA SER A 356 9.21 -16.62 5.18
C SER A 356 8.20 -15.52 5.49
N SER A 357 8.60 -14.25 5.38
CA SER A 357 7.73 -13.09 5.65
C SER A 357 7.96 -12.01 4.58
N GLY A 358 8.92 -11.11 4.75
CA GLY A 358 9.14 -9.95 3.89
C GLY A 358 10.58 -9.83 3.40
N TYR A 359 10.77 -9.18 2.25
CA TYR A 359 12.11 -8.73 1.84
C TYR A 359 12.60 -7.63 2.77
N ALA A 360 13.92 -7.50 2.90
CA ALA A 360 14.48 -6.45 3.74
C ALA A 360 14.02 -5.04 3.30
N PRO A 361 14.01 -4.04 4.21
CA PRO A 361 13.58 -2.69 3.85
C PRO A 361 14.41 -2.13 2.70
N GLY A 362 13.74 -1.73 1.62
CA GLY A 362 14.38 -1.28 0.38
C GLY A 362 14.88 -2.39 -0.55
N GLU A 363 14.85 -3.66 -0.18
CA GLU A 363 15.30 -4.74 -1.07
C GLU A 363 14.34 -4.91 -2.26
N TYR A 364 13.04 -4.95 -1.98
CA TYR A 364 11.98 -5.17 -2.97
C TYR A 364 11.02 -4.00 -3.06
N ALA A 365 10.35 -3.64 -1.96
CA ALA A 365 9.46 -2.48 -1.88
C ALA A 365 10.26 -1.19 -1.67
N ARG A 366 9.95 -0.16 -2.46
CA ARG A 366 10.55 1.19 -2.35
C ARG A 366 9.53 2.28 -2.61
N ASN A 367 9.50 3.28 -1.73
CA ASN A 367 8.87 4.56 -1.99
C ASN A 367 9.89 5.57 -2.50
N HIS A 368 9.72 6.06 -3.72
CA HIS A 368 10.46 7.22 -4.20
C HIS A 368 9.65 8.48 -3.92
N LEU A 369 10.09 9.24 -2.92
CA LEU A 369 9.43 10.44 -2.41
C LEU A 369 10.23 11.68 -2.78
N TRP A 370 9.56 12.68 -3.36
CA TRP A 370 10.20 13.96 -3.65
C TRP A 370 10.19 14.87 -2.41
N GLY A 371 11.37 15.32 -1.99
CA GLY A 371 11.50 16.31 -0.92
C GLY A 371 12.93 16.47 -0.42
N ASP A 372 13.16 17.52 0.34
CA ASP A 372 14.39 17.71 1.12
C ASP A 372 14.17 17.17 2.53
N ILE A 373 14.30 15.84 2.66
CA ILE A 373 13.98 15.10 3.89
C ILE A 373 15.15 15.18 4.87
N LYS A 374 15.01 16.01 5.90
CA LYS A 374 16.04 16.29 6.92
C LYS A 374 15.69 15.73 8.29
N ASP A 375 14.41 15.59 8.55
CA ASP A 375 13.86 15.13 9.81
C ASP A 375 12.47 14.51 9.60
N PRO A 376 11.89 13.84 10.61
CA PRO A 376 10.59 13.21 10.48
C PRO A 376 9.43 14.17 10.14
N LYS A 377 9.55 15.47 10.47
CA LYS A 377 8.51 16.47 10.14
C LYS A 377 8.55 16.82 8.66
N SER A 378 9.74 17.02 8.10
CA SER A 378 9.93 17.21 6.65
C SER A 378 9.49 15.97 5.85
N LEU A 379 9.68 14.77 6.40
CA LEU A 379 9.14 13.53 5.84
C LEU A 379 7.61 13.55 5.78
N LEU A 380 6.94 13.84 6.90
CA LEU A 380 5.49 13.94 6.96
C LEU A 380 4.94 14.99 5.97
N ALA A 381 5.57 16.15 5.89
CA ALA A 381 5.18 17.20 4.94
C ALA A 381 5.33 16.74 3.48
N ALA A 382 6.43 16.05 3.14
CA ALA A 382 6.64 15.52 1.81
C ALA A 382 5.63 14.41 1.48
N MET A 383 5.34 13.49 2.40
CA MET A 383 4.32 12.46 2.20
C MET A 383 2.94 13.06 1.92
N ARG A 384 2.53 14.08 2.67
CA ARG A 384 1.25 14.80 2.45
C ARG A 384 1.16 15.42 1.06
N SER A 385 2.28 15.86 0.48
CA SER A 385 2.32 16.43 -0.88
C SER A 385 1.91 15.44 -1.97
N GLY A 386 2.04 14.13 -1.72
CA GLY A 386 1.69 13.08 -2.67
C GLY A 386 2.63 12.97 -3.88
N LYS A 387 3.74 13.72 -3.94
CA LYS A 387 4.74 13.60 -5.01
C LYS A 387 5.63 12.37 -4.76
N LEU A 388 5.03 11.21 -4.98
CA LEU A 388 5.57 9.90 -4.68
C LEU A 388 5.15 8.87 -5.73
N PHE A 389 6.04 7.91 -5.98
CA PHE A 389 5.72 6.68 -6.69
C PHE A 389 6.30 5.47 -5.95
N ALA A 390 5.56 4.37 -6.02
CA ALA A 390 5.81 3.13 -5.31
C ALA A 390 6.29 2.06 -6.30
N VAL A 391 7.32 1.28 -5.93
CA VAL A 391 8.00 0.34 -6.84
C VAL A 391 8.29 -0.98 -6.15
N ASN A 392 8.04 -2.09 -6.85
CA ASN A 392 8.49 -3.43 -6.47
C ASN A 392 9.71 -3.87 -7.30
N GLY A 393 10.66 -4.53 -6.64
CA GLY A 393 11.86 -5.17 -7.21
C GLY A 393 12.76 -4.24 -8.02
N GLY A 394 12.68 -2.92 -7.79
CA GLY A 394 13.45 -1.93 -8.52
C GLY A 394 13.13 -1.85 -10.02
N LEU A 395 11.86 -2.08 -10.42
CA LEU A 395 11.46 -1.99 -11.83
C LEU A 395 11.88 -0.66 -12.49
N ILE A 396 11.69 0.44 -11.76
CA ILE A 396 12.18 1.77 -12.09
C ILE A 396 12.84 2.41 -10.86
N ASP A 397 13.76 3.34 -11.08
CA ASP A 397 14.44 4.10 -10.00
C ASP A 397 14.30 5.62 -10.15
N ALA A 398 13.68 6.10 -11.23
CA ALA A 398 13.33 7.50 -11.43
C ALA A 398 12.08 7.64 -12.29
N LEU A 399 11.24 8.64 -11.98
CA LEU A 399 10.03 8.99 -12.72
C LEU A 399 9.78 10.50 -12.69
N ASP A 400 9.73 11.14 -13.86
CA ASP A 400 9.10 12.46 -14.02
C ASP A 400 7.72 12.26 -14.67
N PHE A 401 6.67 12.67 -13.97
CA PHE A 401 5.30 12.64 -14.50
C PHE A 401 4.68 14.03 -14.40
N LYS A 402 4.48 14.64 -15.57
CA LYS A 402 4.07 16.04 -15.70
C LYS A 402 2.83 16.17 -16.59
N VAL A 403 1.90 17.02 -16.18
CA VAL A 403 0.78 17.48 -17.00
C VAL A 403 0.96 18.98 -17.22
N GLN A 404 1.06 19.43 -18.46
CA GLN A 404 1.27 20.83 -18.81
C GLN A 404 0.02 21.40 -19.48
N GLY A 405 -0.50 22.51 -18.97
CA GLY A 405 -1.56 23.31 -19.60
C GLY A 405 -1.16 24.79 -19.69
N ALA A 406 -2.10 25.66 -20.08
CA ALA A 406 -1.81 27.09 -20.23
C ALA A 406 -1.56 27.80 -18.89
N LYS A 407 -2.10 27.26 -17.79
CA LYS A 407 -1.96 27.84 -16.43
C LYS A 407 -0.74 27.31 -15.67
N GLY A 408 0.05 26.41 -16.26
CA GLY A 408 1.27 25.88 -15.64
C GLY A 408 1.43 24.38 -15.79
N THR A 409 2.24 23.81 -14.90
CA THR A 409 2.60 22.38 -14.88
C THR A 409 2.12 21.76 -13.57
N GLY A 410 1.35 20.67 -13.65
CA GLY A 410 1.06 19.79 -12.53
C GLY A 410 2.01 18.59 -12.49
N GLU A 411 2.38 18.17 -11.29
CA GLU A 411 3.12 16.95 -10.98
C GLU A 411 2.33 16.07 -10.01
N MET A 412 2.85 14.87 -9.68
CA MET A 412 2.19 13.93 -8.76
C MET A 412 1.78 14.61 -7.45
N GLY A 413 0.56 14.34 -7.00
CA GLY A 413 -0.09 14.90 -5.81
C GLY A 413 -0.73 16.28 -6.01
N SER A 414 -0.30 17.05 -7.01
CA SER A 414 -0.76 18.42 -7.25
C SER A 414 -2.11 18.51 -7.98
N GLU A 415 -2.66 19.71 -8.06
CA GLU A 415 -3.82 20.05 -8.90
C GLU A 415 -3.48 21.18 -9.88
N LEU A 416 -3.57 20.88 -11.17
CA LEU A 416 -3.39 21.83 -12.24
C LEU A 416 -4.73 22.45 -12.63
N GLY A 417 -4.84 23.77 -12.56
CA GLY A 417 -5.94 24.49 -13.20
C GLY A 417 -5.83 24.43 -14.72
N ALA A 418 -6.95 24.24 -15.43
CA ALA A 418 -6.99 24.23 -16.89
C ALA A 418 -8.12 25.11 -17.44
N ASN A 419 -8.01 25.50 -18.71
CA ASN A 419 -9.12 26.09 -19.47
C ASN A 419 -9.94 24.97 -20.14
N SER A 420 -11.26 25.14 -20.21
CA SER A 420 -12.13 24.17 -20.89
C SER A 420 -11.70 23.96 -22.34
N GLY A 421 -11.44 22.71 -22.73
CA GLY A 421 -11.10 22.32 -24.09
C GLY A 421 -9.65 22.61 -24.53
N GLU A 422 -8.80 23.13 -23.66
CA GLU A 422 -7.39 23.31 -24.00
C GLU A 422 -6.64 21.98 -24.13
N ASP A 423 -5.51 22.00 -24.81
CA ASP A 423 -4.62 20.85 -24.90
C ASP A 423 -3.75 20.76 -23.64
N LEU A 424 -3.79 19.60 -22.99
CA LEU A 424 -2.91 19.24 -21.91
C LEU A 424 -1.85 18.29 -22.45
N LYS A 425 -0.58 18.68 -22.35
CA LYS A 425 0.56 17.83 -22.72
C LYS A 425 1.02 17.04 -21.50
N ILE A 426 0.82 15.75 -21.55
CA ILE A 426 1.31 14.79 -20.55
C ILE A 426 2.69 14.33 -20.99
N THR A 427 3.66 14.35 -20.07
CA THR A 427 5.03 13.85 -20.29
C THR A 427 5.39 12.86 -19.20
N ILE A 428 5.88 11.69 -19.61
CA ILE A 428 6.34 10.62 -18.75
C ILE A 428 7.81 10.37 -19.10
N ARG A 429 8.71 10.53 -18.12
CA ARG A 429 10.13 10.15 -18.24
C ARG A 429 10.45 9.14 -17.15
N PHE A 430 11.09 8.03 -17.46
CA PHE A 430 11.51 7.06 -16.44
C PHE A 430 12.88 6.45 -16.72
N LYS A 431 13.48 5.88 -15.67
CA LYS A 431 14.69 5.05 -15.74
C LYS A 431 14.48 3.74 -15.00
N SER A 432 15.19 2.72 -15.44
CA SER A 432 15.35 1.47 -14.71
C SER A 432 16.80 1.37 -14.25
N PRO A 433 17.05 0.84 -13.04
CA PRO A 433 18.41 0.63 -12.57
C PRO A 433 19.10 -0.40 -13.47
N GLU A 434 20.43 -0.41 -13.47
CA GLU A 434 21.20 -1.40 -14.25
C GLU A 434 21.00 -2.83 -13.72
N ARG A 435 20.58 -2.98 -12.46
CA ARG A 435 20.46 -4.26 -11.75
C ARG A 435 19.38 -4.18 -10.68
N ASN A 436 18.67 -5.28 -10.46
CA ASN A 436 17.80 -5.50 -9.30
C ASN A 436 18.46 -6.41 -8.25
N ASN A 437 17.75 -6.67 -7.16
CA ASN A 437 18.20 -7.44 -6.00
C ASN A 437 17.81 -8.93 -6.05
N PHE A 438 17.51 -9.49 -7.23
CA PHE A 438 17.16 -10.90 -7.34
C PHE A 438 18.36 -11.82 -7.01
N GLU A 439 18.12 -12.86 -6.21
CA GLU A 439 19.08 -13.95 -5.96
C GLU A 439 18.56 -15.27 -6.55
N TYR A 440 19.37 -15.98 -7.33
CA TYR A 440 18.99 -17.32 -7.84
C TYR A 440 18.73 -18.32 -6.72
N GLN A 441 19.56 -18.25 -5.68
CA GLN A 441 19.36 -18.97 -4.44
C GLN A 441 19.21 -17.94 -3.33
N LEU A 442 18.01 -17.82 -2.80
CA LEU A 442 17.67 -16.90 -1.72
C LEU A 442 18.58 -17.14 -0.51
N GLY A 443 19.12 -16.05 0.03
CA GLY A 443 20.02 -16.06 1.19
C GLY A 443 21.46 -16.42 0.84
N SER A 444 21.83 -16.46 -0.44
CA SER A 444 23.20 -16.74 -0.88
C SER A 444 24.13 -15.53 -0.75
N GLY A 445 23.56 -14.31 -0.67
CA GLY A 445 24.30 -13.06 -0.74
C GLY A 445 24.89 -12.80 -2.14
N ARG A 446 24.47 -13.58 -3.15
CA ARG A 446 24.95 -13.48 -4.54
C ARG A 446 23.80 -13.06 -5.45
N PHE A 447 23.68 -11.76 -5.67
CA PHE A 447 22.72 -11.19 -6.60
C PHE A 447 22.99 -11.63 -8.04
N ALA A 448 21.93 -12.00 -8.74
CA ALA A 448 21.92 -12.36 -10.15
C ALA A 448 22.21 -11.15 -11.07
N ASN A 449 22.12 -9.92 -10.54
CA ASN A 449 22.36 -8.67 -11.26
C ASN A 449 21.46 -8.54 -12.52
N VAL A 450 20.20 -8.97 -12.42
CA VAL A 450 19.25 -8.90 -13.54
C VAL A 450 18.87 -7.44 -13.79
N LYS A 451 18.95 -6.99 -15.04
CA LYS A 451 18.44 -5.66 -15.43
C LYS A 451 16.92 -5.70 -15.53
N PRO A 452 16.17 -4.98 -14.69
CA PRO A 452 14.73 -4.87 -14.85
C PRO A 452 14.39 -4.11 -16.14
N VAL A 453 13.33 -4.54 -16.81
CA VAL A 453 12.86 -3.95 -18.07
C VAL A 453 11.36 -3.72 -17.98
N VAL A 454 10.94 -2.47 -18.16
CA VAL A 454 9.52 -2.13 -18.28
C VAL A 454 9.00 -2.61 -19.64
N ASP A 455 7.93 -3.41 -19.64
CA ASP A 455 7.22 -3.84 -20.84
C ASP A 455 6.33 -2.70 -21.35
N HIS A 456 5.47 -2.20 -20.47
CA HIS A 456 4.57 -1.10 -20.77
C HIS A 456 4.25 -0.22 -19.54
N ILE A 457 3.76 0.99 -19.83
CA ILE A 457 3.21 1.94 -18.87
C ILE A 457 1.81 2.34 -19.33
N ASP A 458 0.82 2.13 -18.48
CA ASP A 458 -0.54 2.61 -18.62
C ASP A 458 -0.66 4.03 -18.08
N LEU A 459 -1.06 4.96 -18.94
CA LEU A 459 -1.62 6.24 -18.52
C LEU A 459 -3.12 6.03 -18.28
N ILE A 460 -3.51 6.13 -17.02
CA ILE A 460 -4.89 5.93 -16.56
C ILE A 460 -5.49 7.29 -16.26
N ALA A 461 -6.73 7.49 -16.67
CA ALA A 461 -7.50 8.70 -16.41
C ALA A 461 -8.88 8.35 -15.85
N GLY A 462 -9.36 9.16 -14.91
CA GLY A 462 -10.73 9.14 -14.39
C GLY A 462 -11.23 10.56 -14.16
N ASP A 463 -12.54 10.76 -14.28
CA ASP A 463 -13.19 12.03 -13.98
C ASP A 463 -13.24 12.26 -12.47
N VAL A 464 -13.12 13.54 -12.06
CA VAL A 464 -13.25 14.00 -10.68
C VAL A 464 -14.61 14.66 -10.52
N THR A 465 -15.51 14.00 -9.81
CA THR A 465 -16.90 14.41 -9.61
C THR A 465 -17.13 15.15 -8.28
N GLY A 466 -16.13 15.14 -7.40
CA GLY A 466 -16.22 15.72 -6.05
C GLY A 466 -16.71 14.72 -5.00
N PRO A 467 -16.68 15.08 -3.70
CA PRO A 467 -16.93 14.16 -2.60
C PRO A 467 -18.32 13.54 -2.61
N GLU A 468 -18.38 12.23 -2.35
CA GLU A 468 -19.63 11.56 -1.99
C GLU A 468 -19.98 11.89 -0.54
N LEU A 469 -21.22 12.29 -0.27
CA LEU A 469 -21.63 12.75 1.05
C LEU A 469 -22.26 11.62 1.89
N PRO A 470 -22.03 11.59 3.22
CA PRO A 470 -22.67 10.63 4.10
C PRO A 470 -24.19 10.59 3.94
N GLY A 471 -24.77 9.39 3.93
CA GLY A 471 -26.21 9.16 3.77
C GLY A 471 -26.72 9.23 2.32
N THR A 472 -25.86 9.50 1.33
CA THR A 472 -26.22 9.40 -0.09
C THR A 472 -25.97 7.99 -0.62
N PRO A 473 -26.70 7.55 -1.69
CA PRO A 473 -26.42 6.26 -2.32
C PRO A 473 -24.99 6.11 -2.85
N GLY A 474 -24.33 7.22 -3.22
CA GLY A 474 -22.96 7.22 -3.71
C GLY A 474 -21.91 7.01 -2.61
N TYR A 475 -22.24 7.24 -1.33
CA TYR A 475 -21.31 7.07 -0.21
C TYR A 475 -20.83 5.63 0.02
N SER A 476 -21.52 4.64 -0.55
CA SER A 476 -21.08 3.24 -0.54
C SER A 476 -20.54 2.77 -1.89
N ARG A 477 -20.52 3.63 -2.92
CA ARG A 477 -19.98 3.28 -4.24
C ARG A 477 -18.47 3.19 -4.17
N ASP A 478 -17.93 2.00 -4.39
CA ASP A 478 -16.51 1.64 -4.32
C ASP A 478 -15.81 1.65 -5.68
N THR A 479 -16.46 2.23 -6.70
CA THR A 479 -15.95 2.29 -8.06
C THR A 479 -16.06 3.68 -8.68
N ASN A 480 -15.12 4.00 -9.57
CA ASN A 480 -15.21 5.13 -10.49
C ASN A 480 -15.36 4.63 -11.93
N PRO A 481 -16.59 4.65 -12.51
CA PRO A 481 -16.86 4.09 -13.83
C PRO A 481 -16.23 4.87 -14.99
N SER A 482 -15.75 6.10 -14.76
CA SER A 482 -15.05 6.89 -15.78
C SER A 482 -13.59 6.47 -15.98
N THR A 483 -13.05 5.70 -15.02
CA THR A 483 -11.66 5.28 -15.00
C THR A 483 -11.36 4.32 -16.13
N ARG A 484 -10.30 4.60 -16.88
CA ARG A 484 -9.83 3.74 -17.96
C ARG A 484 -8.35 3.93 -18.24
N VAL A 485 -7.72 2.91 -18.83
CA VAL A 485 -6.44 3.09 -19.52
C VAL A 485 -6.67 3.97 -20.73
N LEU A 486 -6.20 5.22 -20.65
CA LEU A 486 -6.32 6.19 -21.73
C LEU A 486 -5.35 5.86 -22.87
N LYS A 487 -4.13 5.46 -22.52
CA LYS A 487 -3.11 5.02 -23.46
C LYS A 487 -2.13 4.10 -22.74
N ARG A 488 -1.83 2.98 -23.38
CA ARG A 488 -0.71 2.10 -23.04
C ARG A 488 0.50 2.46 -23.90
N PHE A 489 1.62 2.74 -23.27
CA PHE A 489 2.90 3.00 -23.93
C PHE A 489 3.81 1.79 -23.77
N THR A 490 4.47 1.43 -24.85
CA THR A 490 5.43 0.33 -24.92
C THR A 490 6.79 0.87 -25.34
N ARG A 491 7.78 -0.02 -25.46
CA ARG A 491 9.09 0.32 -26.02
C ARG A 491 9.05 0.97 -27.40
N ALA A 492 7.98 0.76 -28.18
CA ALA A 492 7.83 1.41 -29.48
C ALA A 492 7.47 2.91 -29.38
N ASP A 493 6.92 3.36 -28.24
CA ASP A 493 6.40 4.71 -28.08
C ASP A 493 7.42 5.68 -27.47
N TRP A 494 8.31 5.21 -26.58
CA TRP A 494 9.28 6.07 -25.89
C TRP A 494 10.64 6.13 -26.58
N LYS A 495 11.34 7.26 -26.38
CA LYS A 495 12.69 7.52 -26.87
C LYS A 495 13.64 7.75 -25.72
N LEU A 496 14.92 7.41 -25.89
CA LEU A 496 15.96 7.79 -24.92
C LEU A 496 16.30 9.28 -25.12
N ASP A 497 16.22 10.06 -24.06
CA ASP A 497 16.66 11.46 -24.07
C ASP A 497 18.14 11.61 -23.68
N ALA A 498 18.65 12.85 -23.73
CA ALA A 498 20.06 13.15 -23.46
C ALA A 498 20.47 12.88 -21.99
N ASP A 499 19.52 12.88 -21.06
CA ASP A 499 19.76 12.59 -19.64
C ASP A 499 19.66 11.08 -19.34
N GLY A 500 19.41 10.26 -20.37
CA GLY A 500 19.27 8.82 -20.26
C GLY A 500 17.90 8.35 -19.76
N TYR A 501 16.86 9.18 -19.81
CA TYR A 501 15.49 8.75 -19.51
C TYR A 501 14.80 8.22 -20.77
N PHE A 502 13.96 7.20 -20.60
CA PHE A 502 12.94 6.89 -21.59
C PHE A 502 11.80 7.88 -21.46
N THR A 503 11.52 8.63 -22.51
CA THR A 503 10.51 9.70 -22.53
C THR A 503 9.41 9.41 -23.54
N VAL A 504 8.16 9.70 -23.15
CA VAL A 504 7.00 9.73 -24.03
C VAL A 504 6.11 10.93 -23.70
N SER A 505 5.40 11.44 -24.71
CA SER A 505 4.41 12.51 -24.53
C SER A 505 3.08 12.14 -25.17
N TYR A 506 2.00 12.63 -24.57
CA TYR A 506 0.64 12.40 -25.04
C TYR A 506 -0.21 13.65 -24.78
N THR A 507 -1.05 14.02 -25.74
CA THR A 507 -1.89 15.22 -25.63
C THR A 507 -3.33 14.81 -25.45
N VAL A 508 -4.01 15.43 -24.48
CA VAL A 508 -5.42 15.22 -24.18
C VAL A 508 -6.15 16.55 -24.11
N LYS A 509 -7.47 16.53 -24.33
CA LYS A 509 -8.30 17.71 -24.13
C LYS A 509 -8.73 17.83 -22.67
N ALA A 510 -8.62 19.03 -22.10
CA ALA A 510 -9.15 19.39 -20.79
C ALA A 510 -10.70 19.49 -20.83
N ALA A 511 -11.38 18.35 -21.00
CA ALA A 511 -12.83 18.30 -21.15
C ALA A 511 -13.57 18.34 -19.81
N ASN A 512 -13.06 17.60 -18.81
CA ASN A 512 -13.64 17.46 -17.47
C ASN A 512 -12.57 17.68 -16.40
N ASN A 513 -12.99 17.91 -15.16
CA ASN A 513 -12.10 17.69 -14.02
C ASN A 513 -11.68 16.22 -14.02
N GLN A 514 -10.38 15.95 -13.94
CA GLN A 514 -9.83 14.61 -14.11
C GLN A 514 -8.62 14.39 -13.22
N TYR A 515 -8.28 13.14 -12.97
CA TYR A 515 -6.95 12.77 -12.48
C TYR A 515 -6.26 11.87 -13.51
N PHE A 516 -4.93 11.94 -13.53
CA PHE A 516 -4.08 11.07 -14.32
C PHE A 516 -3.12 10.33 -13.40
N ARG A 517 -3.02 9.00 -13.50
CA ARG A 517 -2.05 8.19 -12.77
C ARG A 517 -1.37 7.19 -13.69
N LEU A 518 -0.23 6.68 -13.28
CA LEU A 518 0.54 5.70 -14.02
C LEU A 518 0.53 4.35 -13.30
N ARG A 519 0.49 3.28 -14.10
CA ARG A 519 0.80 1.91 -13.68
C ARG A 519 1.75 1.33 -14.71
N GLY A 520 2.86 0.73 -14.29
CA GLY A 520 3.74 0.03 -15.22
C GLY A 520 4.21 -1.31 -14.66
N THR A 521 4.61 -2.20 -15.58
CA THR A 521 5.02 -3.57 -15.26
C THR A 521 6.10 -4.06 -16.22
N ASN A 522 6.84 -5.10 -15.83
CA ASN A 522 7.71 -5.88 -16.71
C ASN A 522 6.98 -7.02 -17.46
N LEU A 523 5.69 -7.22 -17.20
CA LEU A 523 4.90 -8.27 -17.80
C LEU A 523 4.21 -7.81 -19.09
N GLY A 524 4.06 -8.74 -20.04
CA GLY A 524 3.21 -8.55 -21.20
C GLY A 524 1.72 -8.46 -20.83
N THR A 525 0.85 -8.16 -21.79
CA THR A 525 -0.57 -7.94 -21.54
C THR A 525 -1.35 -9.20 -21.15
N ASP A 526 -0.90 -10.37 -21.61
CA ASP A 526 -1.64 -11.63 -21.46
C ASP A 526 -0.67 -12.75 -21.03
N VAL A 527 -0.05 -12.55 -19.88
CA VAL A 527 0.82 -13.54 -19.25
C VAL A 527 -0.04 -14.51 -18.43
N PRO A 528 -0.04 -15.82 -18.73
CA PRO A 528 -0.88 -16.78 -18.04
C PRO A 528 -0.77 -16.69 -16.52
N ASN A 529 -1.92 -16.55 -15.84
CA ASN A 529 -2.07 -16.42 -14.39
C ASN A 529 -1.53 -15.11 -13.77
N GLU A 530 -0.91 -14.22 -14.54
CA GLU A 530 -0.33 -12.97 -14.03
C GLU A 530 -1.06 -11.73 -14.58
N THR A 531 -1.38 -11.70 -15.88
CA THR A 531 -2.05 -10.57 -16.52
C THR A 531 -3.10 -10.99 -17.56
N THR A 532 -4.13 -10.16 -17.72
CA THR A 532 -5.08 -10.23 -18.84
C THR A 532 -5.42 -8.84 -19.34
N GLY A 533 -5.24 -8.58 -20.64
CA GLY A 533 -5.39 -7.23 -21.19
C GLY A 533 -4.49 -6.17 -20.52
N GLY A 534 -3.40 -6.59 -19.87
CA GLY A 534 -2.49 -5.75 -19.05
C GLY A 534 -3.00 -5.39 -17.66
N GLU A 535 -4.17 -5.89 -17.24
CA GLU A 535 -4.61 -5.84 -15.85
C GLU A 535 -3.99 -7.01 -15.06
N PRO A 536 -3.53 -6.79 -13.81
CA PRO A 536 -3.02 -7.89 -12.99
C PRO A 536 -4.14 -8.86 -12.58
N LEU A 537 -3.80 -10.15 -12.56
CA LEU A 537 -4.63 -11.25 -12.07
C LEU A 537 -4.35 -11.52 -10.58
N PRO A 538 -5.26 -12.21 -9.85
CA PRO A 538 -5.05 -12.47 -8.43
C PRO A 538 -3.87 -13.42 -8.24
N ASP A 539 -2.99 -13.07 -7.31
CA ASP A 539 -1.82 -13.87 -6.97
C ASP A 539 -2.22 -15.26 -6.44
N ALA A 540 -1.58 -16.28 -7.00
CA ALA A 540 -1.76 -17.66 -6.57
C ALA A 540 -0.83 -18.00 -5.40
N GLN A 541 -1.30 -18.85 -4.50
CA GLN A 541 -0.46 -19.37 -3.43
C GLN A 541 0.68 -20.23 -4.01
N THR A 542 1.91 -19.96 -3.59
CA THR A 542 3.04 -20.86 -3.89
C THR A 542 3.04 -22.03 -2.91
N THR A 543 2.77 -23.22 -3.43
CA THR A 543 2.68 -24.46 -2.64
C THR A 543 3.97 -25.28 -2.72
N GLY A 544 4.11 -26.30 -1.86
CA GLY A 544 5.27 -27.18 -1.80
C GLY A 544 5.67 -27.50 -0.36
N THR A 545 6.19 -28.70 -0.13
CA THR A 545 6.61 -29.18 1.20
C THR A 545 8.10 -28.98 1.47
N ASP A 546 8.93 -28.86 0.42
CA ASP A 546 10.33 -28.43 0.56
C ASP A 546 10.36 -26.91 0.69
N ASN A 547 10.69 -26.43 1.90
CA ASN A 547 10.71 -25.01 2.21
C ASN A 547 11.76 -24.25 1.39
N VAL A 548 12.95 -24.82 1.17
CA VAL A 548 14.02 -24.16 0.42
C VAL A 548 13.61 -24.00 -1.04
N ALA A 549 13.07 -25.06 -1.65
CA ALA A 549 12.55 -24.98 -3.01
C ALA A 549 11.40 -23.97 -3.13
N ARG A 550 10.48 -23.98 -2.15
CA ARG A 550 9.35 -23.06 -2.10
C ARG A 550 9.78 -21.61 -1.99
N PHE A 551 10.73 -21.27 -1.10
CA PHE A 551 11.22 -19.90 -0.96
C PHE A 551 11.92 -19.38 -2.22
N ASN A 552 12.70 -20.23 -2.90
CA ASN A 552 13.30 -19.87 -4.18
C ASN A 552 12.24 -19.67 -5.27
N ALA A 553 11.17 -20.47 -5.28
CA ALA A 553 10.05 -20.29 -6.21
C ALA A 553 9.30 -18.98 -5.96
N ILE A 554 9.05 -18.63 -4.68
CA ILE A 554 8.45 -17.34 -4.30
C ILE A 554 9.34 -16.18 -4.75
N ASN A 555 10.65 -16.26 -4.49
CA ASN A 555 11.61 -15.24 -4.90
C ASN A 555 11.62 -15.04 -6.43
N ALA A 556 11.69 -16.15 -7.18
CA ALA A 556 11.67 -16.12 -8.64
C ALA A 556 10.36 -15.53 -9.19
N ARG A 557 9.21 -15.94 -8.65
CA ARG A 557 7.88 -15.37 -8.99
C ARG A 557 7.89 -13.86 -8.79
N ASN A 558 8.22 -13.41 -7.59
CA ASN A 558 8.18 -11.99 -7.20
C ASN A 558 9.10 -11.11 -8.06
N TYR A 559 10.31 -11.56 -8.42
CA TYR A 559 11.21 -10.79 -9.28
C TYR A 559 10.89 -10.91 -10.77
N SER A 560 10.05 -11.86 -11.17
CA SER A 560 9.50 -11.97 -12.52
C SER A 560 8.22 -11.15 -12.72
N ASP A 561 7.55 -10.76 -11.64
CA ASP A 561 6.30 -10.01 -11.63
C ASP A 561 6.46 -8.71 -10.82
N LEU A 562 6.86 -7.66 -11.53
CA LEU A 562 7.20 -6.36 -10.98
C LEU A 562 6.22 -5.30 -11.45
N TRP A 563 5.89 -4.38 -10.54
CA TRP A 563 4.99 -3.27 -10.79
C TRP A 563 5.52 -1.98 -10.20
N PHE A 564 5.13 -0.86 -10.79
CA PHE A 564 5.19 0.45 -10.16
C PHE A 564 3.88 1.21 -10.33
N TYR A 565 3.55 2.07 -9.36
CA TYR A 565 2.38 2.93 -9.38
C TYR A 565 2.78 4.35 -9.02
N SER A 566 2.31 5.32 -9.81
CA SER A 566 2.45 6.73 -9.45
C SER A 566 1.24 7.21 -8.68
N ASN A 567 1.42 8.16 -7.76
CA ASN A 567 0.30 8.99 -7.32
C ASN A 567 -0.23 9.85 -8.48
N PRO A 568 -1.48 10.34 -8.40
CA PRO A 568 -2.11 11.04 -9.50
C PRO A 568 -1.65 12.50 -9.64
N VAL A 569 -1.77 13.05 -10.85
CA VAL A 569 -1.86 14.50 -11.10
C VAL A 569 -3.33 14.85 -11.31
N PHE A 570 -3.87 15.78 -10.53
CA PHE A 570 -5.24 16.25 -10.70
C PHE A 570 -5.29 17.43 -11.68
N VAL A 571 -6.40 17.55 -12.39
CA VAL A 571 -6.71 18.66 -13.29
C VAL A 571 -8.09 19.18 -12.96
N LYS A 572 -8.18 20.49 -12.73
CA LYS A 572 -9.41 21.22 -12.49
C LYS A 572 -9.69 22.17 -13.64
N VAL A 573 -10.74 21.88 -14.40
CA VAL A 573 -11.18 22.69 -15.53
C VAL A 573 -12.04 23.84 -15.03
N ALA A 574 -11.77 25.06 -15.51
CA ALA A 574 -12.60 26.22 -15.20
C ALA A 574 -14.04 25.99 -15.66
N ALA A 575 -15.02 26.38 -14.83
CA ALA A 575 -16.41 26.43 -15.24
C ALA A 575 -16.54 27.33 -16.47
N GLN A 576 -17.32 26.87 -17.46
CA GLN A 576 -17.61 27.63 -18.67
C GLN A 576 -18.43 28.88 -18.38
#